data_AF-A0A3Q0IZN6-F1
#
_entry.id   AF-A0A3Q0IZN6-F1
#
_cell.length_a   1.000
_cell.length_b   1.000
_cell.length_c   1.000
_cell.angle_alpha   90.00
_cell.angle_beta   90.00
_cell.angle_gamma   90.00
#
_symmetry.space_group_name_H-M   'P 1'
#
loop_
_entity.id
_entity.type
_entity.pdbx_description
1 polymer ?
#
loop_
_entity_poly.entity_id
_entity_poly.type
_entity_poly.pdbx_seq_one_letter_code
_entity_poly.pdbx_strand_id
1 'polypeptide(L)'
;MAEYVKVTHRRPSDNDSKNSEKIDLKMGGDFEEDSLPQYGAIQIVKSEEKHKFILDYEALERILLQDHVKDKHVVVVSVAGAFRKGKSFLLDFLLRYMNFTYIEEAPSGDWMGPDDVPLEGFSWRGGSERDTTGILMWSHVYIATLPTGEKVSLCLVCSASFVFSLSLEN
;
A
#
# COMPACT_ATOMS: atom_id res chain seq x y z
N MET A 1 44.54 14.34 -3.68
CA MET A 1 44.58 15.29 -4.81
C MET A 1 43.55 14.78 -5.82
N ALA A 2 42.35 15.34 -5.80
CA ALA A 2 41.24 14.89 -6.64
C ALA A 2 41.10 15.86 -7.81
N GLU A 3 41.13 15.35 -9.04
CA GLU A 3 41.08 16.13 -10.27
C GLU A 3 39.61 16.27 -10.72
N TYR A 4 39.16 17.51 -10.86
CA TYR A 4 37.82 17.89 -11.32
C TYR A 4 37.81 17.99 -12.84
N VAL A 5 36.99 17.19 -13.53
CA VAL A 5 36.76 17.35 -14.98
C VAL A 5 35.52 18.20 -15.22
N LYS A 6 35.73 19.32 -15.93
CA LYS A 6 34.73 20.36 -16.25
C LYS A 6 34.05 20.00 -17.57
N VAL A 7 32.74 19.71 -17.56
CA VAL A 7 31.96 19.45 -18.79
C VAL A 7 31.24 20.73 -19.21
N THR A 8 31.59 21.28 -20.37
CA THR A 8 30.91 22.43 -20.99
C THR A 8 29.81 21.95 -21.94
N HIS A 9 28.58 22.38 -21.73
CA HIS A 9 27.47 22.14 -22.67
C HIS A 9 27.55 23.10 -23.87
N ARG A 10 27.72 22.55 -25.09
CA ARG A 10 27.30 23.21 -26.34
C ARG A 10 25.92 22.68 -26.74
N ARG A 11 25.01 23.58 -27.13
CA ARG A 11 23.70 23.22 -27.71
C ARG A 11 23.89 22.78 -29.17
N PRO A 12 23.26 21.68 -29.63
CA PRO A 12 23.11 21.39 -31.05
C PRO A 12 21.69 21.71 -31.54
N SER A 13 21.62 22.45 -32.65
CA SER A 13 20.46 22.58 -33.53
C SER A 13 20.38 21.39 -34.49
N ASP A 14 19.16 20.87 -34.64
CA ASP A 14 18.51 20.07 -35.70
C ASP A 14 19.30 19.22 -36.73
N ASN A 15 18.75 18.00 -36.90
CA ASN A 15 18.90 16.99 -37.94
C ASN A 15 20.23 16.21 -38.03
N ASP A 16 20.25 15.00 -37.49
CA ASP A 16 20.00 13.81 -38.30
C ASP A 16 19.89 12.55 -37.44
N SER A 17 18.99 11.68 -37.87
CA SER A 17 18.52 10.50 -37.17
C SER A 17 19.50 9.32 -37.22
N LYS A 18 19.47 8.51 -36.13
CA LYS A 18 19.91 7.10 -36.00
C LYS A 18 21.41 6.85 -35.86
N ASN A 19 21.87 6.66 -34.62
CA ASN A 19 22.47 5.40 -34.12
C ASN A 19 23.05 5.66 -32.71
N SER A 20 22.38 5.19 -31.65
CA SER A 20 22.98 5.13 -30.31
C SER A 20 23.01 3.67 -29.86
N GLU A 21 24.20 3.11 -29.86
CA GLU A 21 24.52 1.81 -29.29
C GLU A 21 24.04 1.78 -27.83
N LYS A 22 23.10 0.89 -27.55
CA LYS A 22 22.59 0.62 -26.22
C LYS A 22 23.65 -0.24 -25.51
N ILE A 23 24.29 0.33 -24.51
CA ILE A 23 25.18 -0.38 -23.59
C ILE A 23 24.31 -1.27 -22.69
N ASP A 24 24.37 -2.58 -22.94
CA ASP A 24 23.71 -3.62 -22.14
C ASP A 24 24.40 -3.76 -20.78
N LEU A 25 23.86 -3.11 -19.76
CA LEU A 25 24.10 -3.46 -18.36
C LEU A 25 23.04 -4.49 -17.94
N LYS A 26 23.40 -5.77 -18.03
CA LYS A 26 22.64 -6.87 -17.43
C LYS A 26 22.72 -6.76 -15.89
N MET A 27 21.60 -6.42 -15.26
CA MET A 27 21.34 -6.84 -13.88
C MET A 27 20.26 -7.92 -13.95
N GLY A 28 20.67 -9.14 -13.58
CA GLY A 28 19.82 -10.33 -13.59
C GLY A 28 18.80 -10.31 -12.46
N GLY A 29 17.63 -10.82 -12.79
CA GLY A 29 16.48 -10.98 -11.93
C GLY A 29 15.24 -11.00 -12.81
N ASP A 30 14.90 -12.18 -13.34
CA ASP A 30 13.65 -12.42 -14.06
C ASP A 30 12.49 -12.21 -13.08
N PHE A 31 12.05 -10.97 -12.92
CA PHE A 31 10.72 -10.68 -12.38
C PHE A 31 9.78 -10.80 -13.56
N GLU A 32 9.18 -11.98 -13.69
CA GLU A 32 8.03 -12.17 -14.57
C GLU A 32 6.98 -11.13 -14.19
N GLU A 33 6.66 -10.27 -15.16
CA GLU A 33 5.54 -9.32 -15.14
C GLU A 33 4.21 -10.09 -15.30
N ASP A 34 4.04 -11.16 -14.53
CA ASP A 34 2.88 -12.04 -14.55
C ASP A 34 1.91 -11.63 -13.43
N SER A 35 0.93 -10.82 -13.80
CA SER A 35 -0.27 -10.46 -13.03
C SER A 35 0.00 -10.06 -11.58
N LEU A 36 0.20 -8.76 -11.33
CA LEU A 36 0.09 -8.21 -9.98
C LEU A 36 -1.20 -8.76 -9.34
N PRO A 37 -1.14 -9.43 -8.17
CA PRO A 37 -2.36 -9.84 -7.49
C PRO A 37 -3.15 -8.56 -7.27
N GLN A 38 -4.38 -8.50 -7.78
CA GLN A 38 -5.21 -7.31 -7.64
C GLN A 38 -5.38 -7.04 -6.15
N TYR A 39 -4.64 -6.04 -5.63
CA TYR A 39 -4.69 -5.70 -4.21
C TYR A 39 -6.09 -5.23 -3.87
N GLY A 40 -6.56 -5.60 -2.68
CA GLY A 40 -7.96 -5.39 -2.32
C GLY A 40 -8.20 -5.51 -0.84
N ALA A 41 -9.35 -4.99 -0.41
CA ALA A 41 -9.82 -5.14 0.95
C ALA A 41 -10.36 -6.56 1.16
N ILE A 42 -9.69 -7.34 2.00
CA ILE A 42 -10.08 -8.71 2.37
C ILE A 42 -10.79 -8.65 3.73
N GLN A 43 -11.97 -9.24 3.82
CA GLN A 43 -12.71 -9.34 5.07
C GLN A 43 -12.07 -10.41 5.98
N ILE A 44 -11.44 -9.98 7.06
CA ILE A 44 -10.79 -10.86 8.04
C ILE A 44 -11.70 -11.19 9.22
N VAL A 45 -12.69 -10.35 9.52
CA VAL A 45 -13.70 -10.65 10.54
C VAL A 45 -15.09 -10.44 9.96
N LYS A 46 -15.90 -11.51 10.02
CA LYS A 46 -17.32 -11.51 9.63
C LYS A 46 -18.19 -11.33 10.86
N SER A 47 -19.22 -10.49 10.74
CA SER A 47 -20.28 -10.38 11.75
C SER A 47 -21.47 -11.22 11.29
N GLU A 48 -21.82 -12.25 12.05
CA GLU A 48 -23.01 -13.07 11.83
C GLU A 48 -24.21 -12.54 12.63
N GLU A 49 -25.36 -13.19 12.44
CA GLU A 49 -26.53 -13.03 13.29
C GLU A 49 -26.20 -13.35 14.76
N LYS A 50 -26.98 -12.78 15.69
CA LYS A 50 -26.84 -12.99 17.15
C LYS A 50 -25.52 -12.51 17.77
N HIS A 51 -24.93 -11.43 17.23
CA HIS A 51 -23.71 -10.79 17.77
C HIS A 51 -22.48 -11.71 17.80
N LYS A 52 -22.43 -12.71 16.92
CA LYS A 52 -21.26 -13.60 16.79
C LYS A 52 -20.28 -13.03 15.75
N PHE A 53 -19.00 -13.09 16.08
CA PHE A 53 -17.91 -12.73 15.18
C PHE A 53 -17.13 -13.98 14.80
N ILE A 54 -16.82 -14.12 13.51
CA ILE A 54 -15.99 -15.20 12.98
C ILE A 54 -14.75 -14.58 12.36
N LEU A 55 -13.58 -15.02 12.84
CA LEU A 55 -12.30 -14.71 12.24
C LEU A 55 -12.05 -15.63 11.05
N ASP A 56 -11.69 -15.06 9.92
CA ASP A 56 -11.26 -15.77 8.72
C ASP A 56 -9.75 -16.05 8.83
N TYR A 57 -9.42 -17.19 9.45
CA TYR A 57 -8.03 -17.58 9.71
C TYR A 57 -7.24 -17.74 8.41
N GLU A 58 -7.82 -18.38 7.40
CA GLU A 58 -7.17 -18.62 6.11
C GLU A 58 -6.81 -17.31 5.41
N ALA A 59 -7.72 -16.33 5.44
CA ALA A 59 -7.46 -15.00 4.90
C ALA A 59 -6.33 -14.29 5.65
N LEU A 60 -6.32 -14.36 6.98
CA LEU A 60 -5.32 -13.70 7.81
C LEU A 60 -3.93 -14.34 7.63
N GLU A 61 -3.87 -15.68 7.59
CA GLU A 61 -2.64 -16.42 7.33
C GLU A 61 -2.05 -16.08 5.97
N ARG A 62 -2.89 -15.98 4.93
CA ARG A 62 -2.45 -15.56 3.58
C ARG A 62 -1.79 -14.18 3.56
N ILE A 63 -2.24 -13.25 4.40
CA ILE A 63 -1.71 -11.88 4.44
C ILE A 63 -0.46 -11.81 5.33
N LEU A 64 -0.53 -12.37 6.55
CA LEU A 64 0.49 -12.13 7.57
C LEU A 64 1.61 -13.19 7.62
N LEU A 65 1.38 -14.40 7.10
CA LEU A 65 2.38 -15.47 7.12
C LEU A 65 3.27 -15.53 5.86
N GLN A 66 3.22 -14.49 5.02
CA GLN A 66 4.12 -14.36 3.89
C GLN A 66 5.58 -14.26 4.38
N ASP A 67 6.53 -14.87 3.66
CA ASP A 67 7.93 -14.98 4.10
C ASP A 67 8.59 -13.62 4.39
N HIS A 68 8.19 -12.58 3.64
CA HIS A 68 8.71 -11.24 3.84
C HIS A 68 8.03 -10.48 5.00
N VAL A 69 7.00 -11.04 5.65
CA VAL A 69 6.21 -10.40 6.72
C VAL A 69 6.32 -11.13 8.06
N LYS A 70 6.21 -12.46 8.05
CA LYS A 70 5.90 -13.30 9.23
C LYS A 70 6.82 -13.14 10.45
N ASP A 71 8.09 -12.79 10.22
CA ASP A 71 9.12 -12.67 11.25
C ASP A 71 9.45 -11.21 11.60
N LYS A 72 8.57 -10.25 11.26
CA LYS A 72 8.77 -8.82 11.52
C LYS A 72 7.73 -8.29 12.51
N HIS A 73 8.11 -7.26 13.25
CA HIS A 73 7.15 -6.47 14.02
C HIS A 73 6.10 -5.85 13.10
N VAL A 74 4.83 -5.85 13.53
CA VAL A 74 3.70 -5.36 12.74
C VAL A 74 3.15 -4.07 13.33
N VAL A 75 2.98 -3.07 12.47
CA VAL A 75 2.26 -1.83 12.73
C VAL A 75 0.90 -1.92 12.05
N VAL A 76 -0.17 -1.82 12.83
CA VAL A 76 -1.54 -1.82 12.31
C VAL A 76 -2.10 -0.40 12.36
N VAL A 77 -2.41 0.15 11.21
CA VAL A 77 -3.12 1.44 11.09
C VAL A 77 -4.59 1.12 10.85
N SER A 78 -5.42 1.42 11.84
CA SER A 78 -6.87 1.16 11.76
C SER A 78 -7.69 2.43 11.81
N VAL A 79 -8.72 2.50 10.96
CA VAL A 79 -9.75 3.54 11.02
C VAL A 79 -11.06 2.90 11.46
N ALA A 80 -11.53 3.30 12.63
CA ALA A 80 -12.78 2.86 13.25
C ALA A 80 -13.70 4.05 13.50
N GLY A 81 -15.01 3.83 13.45
CA GLY A 81 -15.97 4.89 13.76
C GLY A 81 -17.33 4.72 13.11
N ALA A 82 -18.19 5.71 13.32
CA ALA A 82 -19.59 5.70 12.90
C ALA A 82 -19.77 5.47 11.38
N PHE A 83 -20.94 4.96 11.03
CA PHE A 83 -21.24 4.52 9.68
C PHE A 83 -21.41 5.76 8.80
N ARG A 84 -20.89 5.73 7.57
CA ARG A 84 -20.94 6.85 6.60
C ARG A 84 -20.20 8.13 7.03
N LYS A 85 -19.09 7.99 7.76
CA LYS A 85 -18.17 9.10 8.08
C LYS A 85 -16.92 9.15 7.19
N GLY A 86 -16.94 8.49 6.03
CA GLY A 86 -15.82 8.54 5.07
C GLY A 86 -14.57 7.77 5.52
N LYS A 87 -14.72 6.67 6.27
CA LYS A 87 -13.57 5.87 6.76
C LYS A 87 -12.78 5.22 5.64
N SER A 88 -13.45 4.51 4.74
CA SER A 88 -12.83 3.90 3.56
C SER A 88 -12.19 4.98 2.67
N PHE A 89 -12.88 6.11 2.47
CA PHE A 89 -12.34 7.25 1.73
C PHE A 89 -11.02 7.79 2.33
N LEU A 90 -10.93 7.93 3.66
CA LEU A 90 -9.67 8.29 4.32
C LEU A 90 -8.59 7.22 4.13
N LEU A 91 -8.95 5.95 4.25
CA LEU A 91 -8.02 4.83 4.06
C LEU A 91 -7.49 4.77 2.63
N ASP A 92 -8.26 5.18 1.63
CA ASP A 92 -7.80 5.22 0.24
C ASP A 92 -6.73 6.29 0.02
N PHE A 93 -6.79 7.44 0.71
CA PHE A 93 -5.68 8.40 0.72
C PHE A 93 -4.44 7.81 1.37
N LEU A 94 -4.60 7.08 2.48
CA LEU A 94 -3.48 6.39 3.09
C LEU A 94 -2.89 5.34 2.14
N LEU A 95 -3.72 4.58 1.44
CA LEU A 95 -3.26 3.64 0.41
C LEU A 95 -2.46 4.34 -0.69
N ARG A 96 -2.95 5.46 -1.20
CA ARG A 96 -2.23 6.26 -2.20
C ARG A 96 -0.87 6.70 -1.67
N TYR A 97 -0.81 7.23 -0.44
CA TYR A 97 0.45 7.59 0.21
C TYR A 97 1.40 6.40 0.36
N MET A 98 0.89 5.25 0.80
CA MET A 98 1.69 4.04 1.00
C MET A 98 2.22 3.50 -0.32
N ASN A 99 1.43 3.49 -1.38
CA ASN A 99 1.86 3.07 -2.71
C ASN A 99 2.96 3.99 -3.25
N PHE A 100 2.75 5.31 -3.16
CA PHE A 100 3.77 6.29 -3.54
C PHE A 100 5.07 6.10 -2.75
N THR A 101 4.98 5.90 -1.44
CA THR A 101 6.17 5.86 -0.57
C THR A 101 6.95 4.55 -0.65
N TYR A 102 6.27 3.42 -0.82
CA TYR A 102 6.85 2.08 -0.63
C TYR A 102 6.86 1.21 -1.88
N ILE A 103 6.11 1.55 -2.92
CA ILE A 103 6.05 0.77 -4.17
C ILE A 103 6.76 1.51 -5.31
N GLU A 104 6.62 2.83 -5.41
CA GLU A 104 7.25 3.58 -6.50
C GLU A 104 8.78 3.62 -6.36
N GLU A 105 9.48 3.30 -7.45
CA GLU A 105 10.93 3.40 -7.52
C GLU A 105 11.33 4.87 -7.68
N ALA A 106 11.85 5.46 -6.59
CA ALA A 106 12.22 6.88 -6.46
C ALA A 106 11.02 7.85 -6.40
N PRO A 107 10.28 7.86 -5.27
CA PRO A 107 9.18 8.81 -5.07
C PRO A 107 9.70 10.24 -5.22
N SER A 108 9.24 10.92 -6.26
CA SER A 108 9.56 12.31 -6.52
C SER A 108 8.29 13.05 -6.93
N GLY A 109 8.00 14.16 -6.28
CA GLY A 109 6.77 14.92 -6.51
C GLY A 109 5.75 14.80 -5.38
N ASP A 110 4.49 15.04 -5.71
CA ASP A 110 3.36 15.07 -4.77
C ASP A 110 2.66 13.71 -4.71
N TRP A 111 2.64 13.10 -3.53
CA TRP A 111 2.01 11.79 -3.28
C TRP A 111 0.50 11.82 -3.47
N MET A 112 -0.14 13.00 -3.39
CA MET A 112 -1.58 13.13 -3.59
C MET A 112 -1.99 12.76 -5.01
N GLY A 113 -1.04 12.77 -5.96
CA GLY A 113 -1.32 12.56 -7.37
C GLY A 113 -2.18 13.68 -7.96
N PRO A 114 -2.46 13.61 -9.27
CA PRO A 114 -3.28 14.61 -9.93
C PRO A 114 -4.78 14.44 -9.56
N ASP A 115 -5.52 15.55 -9.57
CA ASP A 115 -6.93 15.63 -9.14
C ASP A 115 -7.89 14.78 -9.99
N ASP A 116 -7.47 14.37 -11.18
CA ASP A 116 -8.25 13.60 -12.14
C ASP A 116 -8.14 12.08 -11.97
N VAL A 117 -7.21 11.60 -11.13
CA VAL A 117 -7.04 10.17 -10.85
C VAL A 117 -7.96 9.74 -9.71
N PRO A 118 -8.87 8.76 -9.95
CA PRO A 118 -9.79 8.29 -8.93
C PRO A 118 -9.05 7.64 -7.75
N LEU A 119 -9.64 7.73 -6.56
CA LEU A 119 -9.19 6.95 -5.41
C LEU A 119 -9.65 5.50 -5.59
N GLU A 120 -8.69 4.59 -5.56
CA GLU A 120 -8.91 3.15 -5.62
C GLU A 120 -8.41 2.52 -4.32
N GLY A 121 -9.11 1.49 -3.85
CA GLY A 121 -8.79 0.90 -2.56
C GLY A 121 -9.95 0.14 -1.94
N PHE A 122 -10.28 0.52 -0.70
CA PHE A 122 -11.42 -0.02 0.01
C PHE A 122 -12.71 0.36 -0.71
N SER A 123 -13.66 -0.57 -0.83
CA SER A 123 -14.94 -0.23 -1.45
C SER A 123 -15.65 0.87 -0.63
N TRP A 124 -16.04 1.94 -1.32
CA TRP A 124 -16.89 2.99 -0.80
C TRP A 124 -17.88 3.46 -1.86
N ARG A 125 -19.15 3.58 -1.49
CA ARG A 125 -20.18 4.22 -2.30
C ARG A 125 -20.91 5.33 -1.54
N GLY A 126 -21.24 6.40 -2.25
CA GLY A 126 -22.21 7.38 -1.78
C GLY A 126 -23.61 6.75 -1.79
N GLY A 127 -24.21 6.52 -0.62
CA GLY A 127 -25.54 5.89 -0.51
C GLY A 127 -25.92 5.55 0.92
N SER A 128 -27.20 5.30 1.19
CA SER A 128 -27.76 5.00 2.54
C SER A 128 -27.59 3.56 3.01
N GLU A 129 -27.17 2.67 2.13
CA GLU A 129 -27.00 1.24 2.43
C GLU A 129 -25.64 0.92 3.05
N ARG A 130 -25.61 -0.11 3.89
CA ARG A 130 -24.40 -0.58 4.60
C ARG A 130 -23.39 -1.15 3.62
N ASP A 131 -22.26 -0.47 3.47
CA ASP A 131 -21.18 -0.88 2.56
C ASP A 131 -20.11 -1.74 3.25
N THR A 132 -20.00 -1.66 4.59
CA THR A 132 -18.95 -2.36 5.35
C THR A 132 -19.57 -3.09 6.55
N THR A 133 -19.33 -4.39 6.68
CA THR A 133 -19.66 -5.20 7.87
C THR A 133 -18.40 -5.90 8.37
N GLY A 134 -18.20 -5.93 9.69
CA GLY A 134 -17.01 -6.54 10.30
C GLY A 134 -15.72 -5.73 10.12
N ILE A 135 -14.60 -6.44 9.93
CA ILE A 135 -13.25 -5.87 9.79
C ILE A 135 -12.63 -6.32 8.48
N LEU A 136 -12.12 -5.36 7.71
CA LEU A 136 -11.40 -5.59 6.46
C LEU A 136 -9.94 -5.18 6.63
N MET A 137 -9.04 -5.96 6.06
CA MET A 137 -7.61 -5.68 5.99
C MET A 137 -7.20 -5.56 4.52
N TRP A 138 -6.32 -4.62 4.21
CA TRP A 138 -5.73 -4.53 2.88
C TRP A 138 -4.82 -5.73 2.62
N SER A 139 -4.91 -6.34 1.43
CA SER A 139 -4.18 -7.57 1.11
C SER A 139 -2.67 -7.39 0.96
N HIS A 140 -2.21 -6.17 0.66
CA HIS A 140 -0.78 -5.85 0.57
C HIS A 140 -0.25 -5.38 1.93
N VAL A 141 0.84 -6.01 2.39
CA VAL A 141 1.57 -5.60 3.59
C VAL A 141 2.81 -4.83 3.16
N TYR A 142 2.92 -3.58 3.60
CA TYR A 142 4.05 -2.72 3.26
C TYR A 142 5.21 -2.97 4.22
N ILE A 143 6.44 -2.77 3.75
CA ILE A 143 7.64 -2.89 4.60
C ILE A 143 8.26 -1.52 4.78
N ALA A 144 8.21 -1.00 6.01
CA ALA A 144 8.81 0.28 6.37
C ALA A 144 10.13 0.07 7.10
N THR A 145 11.09 0.95 6.84
CA THR A 145 12.35 0.99 7.60
C THR A 145 12.27 2.14 8.59
N LEU A 146 12.37 1.84 9.88
CA LEU A 146 12.38 2.83 10.95
C LEU A 146 13.69 3.64 10.93
N PRO A 147 13.76 4.83 11.57
CA PRO A 147 15.00 5.58 11.72
C PRO A 147 16.12 4.79 12.41
N THR A 148 15.75 3.76 13.19
CA THR A 148 16.68 2.82 13.84
C THR A 148 17.32 1.81 12.86
N GLY A 149 16.85 1.74 11.62
CA GLY A 149 17.24 0.74 10.62
C GLY A 149 16.45 -0.56 10.68
N GLU A 150 15.55 -0.71 11.65
CA GLU A 150 14.68 -1.87 11.80
C GLU A 150 13.58 -1.91 10.74
N LYS A 151 13.32 -3.10 10.17
CA LYS A 151 12.24 -3.31 9.20
C LYS A 151 10.98 -3.79 9.89
N VAL A 152 9.88 -3.06 9.69
CA VAL A 152 8.55 -3.38 10.23
C VAL A 152 7.54 -3.57 9.11
N SER A 153 6.57 -4.44 9.35
CA SER A 153 5.44 -4.69 8.46
C SER A 153 4.30 -3.71 8.78
N LEU A 154 3.69 -3.08 7.78
CA LEU A 154 2.59 -2.13 7.96
C LEU A 154 1.33 -2.60 7.24
N CYS A 155 0.22 -2.66 7.99
CA CYS A 155 -1.08 -3.10 7.50
C CYS A 155 -2.15 -2.03 7.72
N LEU A 156 -3.05 -1.89 6.75
CA LEU A 156 -4.22 -1.00 6.83
C LEU A 156 -5.48 -1.80 7.12
N VAL A 157 -6.28 -1.33 8.07
CA VAL A 157 -7.50 -2.00 8.53
C VAL A 157 -8.69 -1.04 8.61
N CYS A 158 -9.79 -1.40 7.95
CA CYS A 158 -11.08 -0.70 8.07
C CYS A 158 -12.02 -1.50 8.97
N SER A 159 -12.64 -0.86 9.96
CA SER A 159 -13.71 -1.49 10.75
C SER A 159 -15.03 -0.74 10.61
N ALA A 160 -16.10 -1.51 10.41
CA ALA A 160 -17.45 -0.97 10.45
C ALA A 160 -17.85 -0.72 11.91
N SER A 161 -18.27 0.52 12.20
CA SER A 161 -18.91 1.00 13.44
C SER A 161 -19.16 -0.06 14.50
N PHE A 162 -18.12 -0.38 15.24
CA PHE A 162 -18.22 -1.10 16.49
C PHE A 162 -17.09 -0.65 17.39
N VAL A 163 -17.44 -0.34 18.63
CA VAL A 163 -16.50 -0.05 19.70
C VAL A 163 -15.78 -1.36 20.02
N PHE A 164 -14.64 -1.62 19.37
CA PHE A 164 -13.63 -2.48 19.96
C PHE A 164 -13.08 -1.70 21.15
N SER A 165 -13.69 -1.87 22.32
CA SER A 165 -12.93 -1.73 23.55
C SER A 165 -11.92 -2.87 23.48
N LEU A 166 -10.73 -2.59 22.96
CA LEU A 166 -9.55 -3.40 23.24
C LEU A 166 -9.34 -3.29 24.75
N SER A 167 -10.05 -4.12 25.50
CA SER A 167 -9.59 -4.55 26.81
C SER A 167 -8.38 -5.41 26.51
N LEU A 168 -7.23 -4.77 26.34
CA LEU A 168 -5.95 -5.40 26.60
C LEU A 168 -5.93 -5.63 28.12
N GLU A 169 -6.59 -6.71 28.55
CA GLU A 169 -6.25 -7.31 29.84
C GLU A 169 -4.90 -7.99 29.64
N ASN A 170 -3.87 -7.32 30.13
CA ASN A 170 -2.63 -7.94 30.57
C ASN A 170 -2.21 -7.28 31.88
#